data_AF-A0A969BZ85-F1
#
_entry.id   AF-A0A969BZ85-F1
#
_cell.length_a   1.000
_cell.length_b   1.000
_cell.length_c   1.000
_cell.angle_alpha   90.00
_cell.angle_beta   90.00
_cell.angle_gamma   90.00
#
_symmetry.space_group_name_H-M   'P 1'
#
loop_
_entity.id
_entity.type
_entity.pdbx_description
1 polymer ?
#
loop_
_entity_poly.entity_id
_entity_poly.type
_entity_poly.pdbx_seq_one_letter_code
_entity_poly.pdbx_strand_id
1 'polypeptide(L)' 'MCPLQKTYVLEENQQPIAVQISIEDFQRLEAMIEEYGLMDAMIAKGFPRRKSLG' A
#
# COMPACT_ATOMS: atom_id res chain seq x y z
N MET A 1 -10.71 5.56 -2.35
CA MET A 1 -9.97 5.42 -1.07
C MET A 1 -10.38 4.08 -0.48
N CYS A 2 -9.43 3.17 -0.23
CA CYS A 2 -9.74 1.90 0.42
C CYS A 2 -10.04 2.17 1.90
N PRO A 3 -11.26 1.88 2.40
CA PRO A 3 -11.54 2.05 3.83
C PRO A 3 -10.78 0.98 4.62
N LEU A 4 -9.64 1.36 5.19
CA LEU A 4 -8.79 0.50 6.01
C LEU A 4 -9.24 0.61 7.46
N GLN A 5 -9.77 -0.46 8.04
CA GLN A 5 -10.01 -0.50 9.48
C GLN A 5 -8.69 -0.72 10.19
N LYS A 6 -8.25 0.29 10.94
CA LYS A 6 -6.96 0.25 11.64
C LYS A 6 -7.10 0.60 13.11
N THR A 7 -6.27 -0.03 13.91
CA THR A 7 -6.09 0.29 15.33
C THR A 7 -4.60 0.52 15.59
N TYR A 8 -4.27 1.39 16.53
CA TYR A 8 -2.87 1.62 16.91
C TYR A 8 -2.51 0.72 18.09
N VAL A 9 -1.36 0.06 17.96
CA VAL A 9 -0.71 -0.60 19.09
C VAL A 9 0.09 0.47 19.81
N LEU A 10 -0.21 0.67 21.09
CA LEU A 10 0.42 1.68 21.95
C LEU A 10 1.38 1.00 22.91
N GLU A 11 2.49 1.66 23.24
CA GLU A 11 3.34 1.30 24.39
C GLU A 11 2.82 1.95 25.69
N GLU A 12 3.52 1.73 26.81
CA GLU A 12 3.10 2.14 28.16
C GLU A 12 2.79 3.64 28.29
N ASN A 13 3.55 4.49 27.62
CA ASN A 13 3.42 5.95 27.61
C ASN A 13 2.42 6.44 26.54
N GLN A 14 1.52 5.58 26.08
CA GLN A 14 0.51 5.85 25.04
C GLN A 14 1.11 6.27 23.69
N GLN A 15 2.38 6.00 23.47
CA GLN A 15 3.03 6.27 22.19
C GLN A 15 2.67 5.16 21.19
N PRO A 16 2.14 5.48 20.00
CA PRO A 16 1.82 4.48 18.99
C PRO A 16 3.11 3.92 18.37
N ILE A 17 3.27 2.61 18.43
CA ILE A 17 4.45 1.90 17.93
C ILE A 17 4.16 1.03 16.70
N ALA A 18 2.90 0.64 16.48
CA ALA A 18 2.50 -0.11 15.30
C ALA A 18 1.04 0.17 14.93
N VAL A 19 0.66 -0.24 13.73
CA VAL A 19 -0.72 -0.26 13.26
C VAL A 19 -1.14 -1.70 13.08
N GLN A 20 -2.29 -2.05 13.65
CA GLN A 20 -2.95 -3.31 13.44
C GLN A 20 -4.08 -3.14 12.42
N ILE A 21 -4.13 -4.06 11.48
CA ILE A 21 -5.15 -4.17 10.43
C ILE A 21 -5.53 -5.64 10.25
N SER A 22 -6.60 -5.90 9.50
CA SER A 22 -6.93 -7.27 9.11
C SER A 22 -5.84 -7.83 8.17
N ILE A 23 -5.68 -9.15 8.15
CA ILE A 23 -4.72 -9.79 7.24
C ILE A 23 -5.11 -9.56 5.76
N GLU A 24 -6.41 -9.49 5.47
CA GLU A 24 -6.92 -9.17 4.13
C GLU A 24 -6.52 -7.75 3.70
N ASP A 25 -6.66 -6.78 4.59
CA ASP A 25 -6.23 -5.41 4.34
C ASP A 25 -4.71 -5.30 4.16
N PHE A 26 -3.94 -6.06 4.94
CA PHE A 26 -2.48 -6.12 4.78
C PHE A 26 -2.08 -6.66 3.41
N GLN A 27 -2.64 -7.79 3.00
CA GLN A 27 -2.37 -8.40 1.69
C GLN A 27 -2.76 -7.47 0.54
N ARG A 28 -3.88 -6.75 0.68
CA ARG A 28 -4.31 -5.76 -0.32
C ARG A 28 -3.34 -4.58 -0.41
N LEU A 29 -2.81 -4.11 0.71
CA LEU A 29 -1.78 -3.06 0.72
C LEU A 29 -0.49 -3.55 0.05
N GLU A 30 -0.04 -4.77 0.34
CA GLU A 30 1.15 -5.37 -0.30
C GLU A 30 0.97 -5.42 -1.82
N ALA A 31 -0.16 -5.96 -2.31
CA ALA A 31 -0.44 -6.04 -3.73
C ALA A 31 -0.44 -4.66 -4.43
N MET A 32 -0.99 -3.63 -3.77
CA MET A 32 -0.98 -2.26 -4.32
C MET A 32 0.43 -1.66 -4.36
N ILE A 33 1.24 -1.90 -3.33
CA ILE A 33 2.62 -1.41 -3.27
C ILE A 33 3.49 -2.12 -4.31
N GLU A 34 3.34 -3.43 -4.47
CA GLU A 34 4.04 -4.21 -5.50
C GLU A 34 3.66 -3.78 -6.91
N GLU A 35 2.37 -3.58 -7.19
CA GLU A 35 1.91 -3.10 -8.49
C GLU A 35 2.47 -1.70 -8.81
N TYR A 36 2.48 -0.80 -7.82
CA TYR A 36 3.08 0.53 -7.98
C TYR A 36 4.58 0.45 -8.23
N GLY A 37 5.31 -0.33 -7.43
CA GLY A 37 6.76 -0.52 -7.58
C GLY A 37 7.12 -1.15 -8.93
N LEU A 38 6.33 -2.13 -9.39
CA LEU A 38 6.50 -2.76 -10.70
C LEU A 38 6.26 -1.74 -11.82
N MET A 39 5.18 -0.98 -11.74
CA MET A 39 4.87 0.06 -12.72
C MET A 39 6.00 1.10 -12.81
N ASP A 40 6.51 1.57 -11.68
CA ASP A 40 7.61 2.54 -11.64
C ASP A 40 8.91 1.94 -12.21
N ALA A 41 9.21 0.68 -11.91
CA ALA A 41 10.33 -0.03 -12.50
C ALA A 41 10.18 -0.20 -14.02
N MET A 42 8.96 -0.44 -14.51
CA MET A 42 8.68 -0.51 -15.94
C MET A 42 8.86 0.84 -16.62
N ILE A 43 8.39 1.94 -16.01
CA ILE A 43 8.57 3.29 -16.55
C ILE A 43 10.05 3.66 -16.59
N ALA A 44 10.80 3.37 -15.52
CA ALA A 44 12.24 3.61 -15.47
C ALA A 44 13.00 2.85 -16.58
N LYS A 45 12.49 1.70 -17.00
CA LYS A 45 13.03 0.90 -18.12
C LYS A 45 12.52 1.34 -19.50
N GLY A 46 11.79 2.45 -19.58
CA GLY A 46 11.30 3.01 -20.85
C GLY A 46 10.01 2.37 -21.38
N PHE A 47 9.32 1.55 -20.58
CA PHE A 47 7.98 1.07 -20.96
C PHE A 47 6.97 2.21 -20.80
N PRO A 48 6.19 2.55 -21.84
CA PRO A 48 5.21 3.62 -21.75
C PRO A 48 4.06 3.21 -20.82
N ARG A 49 3.59 4.11 -19.94
CA ARG A 49 2.28 3.91 -19.29
C ARG A 49 1.23 3.82 -20.39
N ARG A 50 0.40 2.77 -20.37
CA ARG A 50 -0.76 2.70 -21.27
C ARG A 50 -1.59 3.97 -21.08
N LYS A 51 -1.63 4.84 -22.10
CA LYS A 51 -2.65 5.89 -22.16
C LYS A 51 -4.00 5.17 -22.22
N SER A 52 -4.91 5.51 -21.32
CA SER A 52 -6.32 5.20 -21.48
C SER A 52 -6.71 5.64 -22.90
N LEU A 53 -6.99 4.67 -23.78
CA LEU A 53 -7.70 4.95 -25.02
C LEU A 53 -9.09 5.38 -24.56
N GLY A 54 -9.31 6.70 -24.60
CA GLY A 54 -10.65 7.26 -24.48
C GLY A 54 -11.51 6.92 -25.68
#